data_AF-A0A8H3VYL0-F1
#
_entry.id   AF-A0A8H3VYL0-F1
#
_cell.length_a   1.000
_cell.length_b   1.000
_cell.length_c   1.000
_cell.angle_alpha   90.00
_cell.angle_beta   90.00
_cell.angle_gamma   90.00
#
_symmetry.space_group_name_H-M   'P 1'
#
loop_
_entity.id
_entity.type
_entity.pdbx_description
1 polymer ?
#
loop_
_entity_poly.entity_id
_entity_poly.type
_entity_poly.pdbx_seq_one_letter_code
_entity_poly.pdbx_strand_id
1 'polypeptide(L)'
;NVADCLKAYGTAFQSSRGNLLLLSKNGPYQAATSAKFGISSGDISQPFDWICQRVDEVQSGQSTCDDSLLEIRRNIQEWEPFGSPVEECYSQRTDEHCQVLFSRTLCWIVTALNLLKSLLMLFVAFGGGVEKPILTIGDAVASFLEHNDESTTDMCLKGNEDFFVHNWFKEPIQFDLNPRRKSAAITSDTPQVIVSLLYFAYNSQHTTISLLTEWDRFGDNSRARGLRVSSAPRGAQRQTYFLQLPYRYSIPLICFSGSLHWLISQSLFLVNLEIYTPSNGNVSSLTACGWSPLGILCVLAVGILMIGFLVISARRRLRFGGIPVTGSCSAAISAACHPNKNEGAMWEKALQWGAVELSPLEGAPGHCSFSSHAVELPVHGQWYA
;
A
#
# COMPACT_ATOMS: atom_id res chain seq x y z
N ASN A 1 -12.79 -40.29 27.42
CA ASN A 1 -14.04 -40.37 26.65
C ASN A 1 -13.69 -40.40 25.17
N VAL A 2 -14.34 -41.25 24.38
CA VAL A 2 -14.09 -41.45 22.93
C VAL A 2 -14.32 -40.15 22.13
N ALA A 3 -15.31 -39.34 22.50
CA ALA A 3 -15.58 -38.04 21.87
C ALA A 3 -14.42 -37.04 22.01
N ASP A 4 -13.84 -36.95 23.21
CA ASP A 4 -12.71 -36.05 23.45
C ASP A 4 -11.46 -36.51 22.70
N CYS A 5 -11.31 -37.83 22.54
CA CYS A 5 -10.22 -38.44 21.79
C CYS A 5 -10.32 -38.13 20.29
N LEU A 6 -11.50 -38.34 19.70
CA LEU A 6 -11.78 -37.99 18.31
C LEU A 6 -11.56 -36.49 18.06
N LYS A 7 -12.00 -35.64 18.99
CA LYS A 7 -11.77 -34.19 18.92
C LYS A 7 -10.30 -33.83 19.02
N ALA A 8 -9.55 -34.50 19.91
CA ALA A 8 -8.14 -34.21 20.12
C ALA A 8 -7.29 -34.60 18.91
N TYR A 9 -7.52 -35.76 18.30
CA TYR A 9 -6.71 -36.26 17.18
C TYR A 9 -7.26 -35.94 15.79
N GLY A 10 -8.53 -35.52 15.67
CA GLY A 10 -9.13 -35.06 14.42
C GLY A 10 -8.74 -33.64 14.04
N THR A 11 -7.45 -33.32 14.13
CA THR A 11 -6.86 -32.03 13.75
C THR A 11 -5.72 -32.28 12.77
N ALA A 12 -5.54 -31.37 11.81
CA ALA A 12 -4.48 -31.48 10.80
C ALA A 12 -3.06 -31.50 11.41
N PHE A 13 -2.88 -30.83 12.56
CA PHE A 13 -1.64 -30.82 13.32
C PHE A 13 -1.90 -31.22 14.77
N GLN A 14 -1.12 -32.17 15.27
CA GLN A 14 -1.16 -32.62 16.66
C GLN A 14 0.15 -32.25 17.36
N SER A 15 0.10 -31.22 18.21
CA SER A 15 1.22 -30.76 19.04
C SER A 15 1.12 -31.22 20.49
N SER A 16 -0.11 -31.32 21.01
CA SER A 16 -0.38 -31.49 22.44
C SER A 16 -0.49 -32.95 22.90
N ARG A 17 -0.58 -33.90 21.95
CA ARG A 17 -0.77 -35.34 22.20
C ARG A 17 0.21 -36.20 21.42
N GLY A 18 0.63 -37.31 22.03
CA GLY A 18 1.50 -38.31 21.45
C GLY A 18 0.76 -39.61 21.17
N ASN A 19 1.34 -40.72 21.64
CA ASN A 19 0.80 -42.06 21.42
C ASN A 19 -0.66 -42.22 21.88
N LEU A 20 -1.40 -43.05 21.16
CA LEU A 20 -2.81 -43.34 21.40
C LEU A 20 -3.01 -44.85 21.59
N LEU A 21 -3.83 -45.23 22.57
CA LEU A 21 -4.28 -46.60 22.77
C LEU A 21 -5.81 -46.63 22.70
N LEU A 22 -6.33 -47.43 21.76
CA LEU A 22 -7.75 -47.68 21.58
C LEU A 22 -8.07 -49.07 22.13
N LEU A 23 -9.03 -49.14 23.04
CA LEU A 23 -9.55 -50.39 23.59
C LEU A 23 -10.81 -50.79 22.83
N SER A 24 -10.82 -52.02 22.31
CA SER A 24 -11.99 -52.62 21.67
C SER A 24 -12.34 -53.94 22.34
N LYS A 25 -13.64 -54.23 22.45
CA LYS A 25 -14.16 -55.45 23.10
C LYS A 25 -14.10 -56.69 22.20
N ASN A 26 -14.15 -56.51 20.88
CA ASN A 26 -14.18 -57.59 19.89
C ASN A 26 -13.45 -57.16 18.61
N GLY A 27 -12.15 -57.49 18.53
CA GLY A 27 -11.35 -57.24 17.33
C GLY A 27 -11.46 -58.39 16.30
N PRO A 28 -11.23 -58.13 15.01
CA PRO A 28 -11.22 -59.17 13.97
C PRO A 28 -10.03 -60.15 14.11
N TYR A 29 -9.05 -59.82 14.95
CA TYR A 29 -7.82 -60.61 15.13
C TYR A 29 -7.96 -61.60 16.29
N GLN A 30 -8.38 -62.83 15.99
CA GLN A 30 -8.62 -63.88 16.99
C GLN A 30 -7.38 -64.37 17.76
N ALA A 31 -6.16 -64.03 17.32
CA ALA A 31 -4.90 -64.53 17.88
C ALA A 31 -3.99 -63.44 18.52
N ALA A 32 -4.42 -62.18 18.56
CA ALA A 32 -3.61 -61.08 19.08
C ALA A 32 -4.38 -60.27 20.15
N THR A 33 -3.73 -60.04 21.30
CA THR A 33 -4.28 -59.19 22.39
C THR A 33 -4.01 -57.70 22.18
N SER A 34 -3.12 -57.35 21.26
CA SER A 34 -2.81 -55.96 20.89
C SER A 34 -2.28 -55.90 19.45
N ALA A 35 -2.67 -54.87 18.71
CA ALA A 35 -2.11 -54.55 17.40
C ALA A 35 -1.43 -53.17 17.45
N LYS A 36 -0.20 -53.09 16.92
CA LYS A 36 0.51 -51.81 16.79
C LYS A 36 0.33 -51.30 15.35
N PHE A 37 -0.46 -50.25 15.21
CA PHE A 37 -0.55 -49.51 13.96
C PHE A 37 0.47 -48.37 14.00
N GLY A 38 1.54 -48.50 13.21
CA GLY A 38 2.48 -47.42 12.97
C GLY A 38 2.08 -46.69 11.70
N ILE A 39 2.19 -45.36 11.69
CA ILE A 39 2.16 -44.58 10.45
C ILE A 39 3.46 -44.89 9.72
N SER A 40 3.49 -45.93 8.89
CA SER A 40 4.59 -46.14 7.95
C SER A 40 4.46 -45.10 6.85
N SER A 41 5.59 -44.50 6.47
CA SER A 41 5.79 -43.35 5.58
C SER A 41 5.32 -43.52 4.11
N GLY A 42 4.30 -44.32 3.85
CA GLY A 42 3.89 -44.74 2.51
C GLY A 42 2.80 -43.90 1.87
N ASP A 43 1.63 -43.71 2.50
CA ASP A 43 0.44 -43.27 1.73
C ASP A 43 -0.67 -42.66 2.61
N ILE A 44 -0.31 -41.93 3.67
CA ILE A 44 -1.31 -41.18 4.44
C ILE A 44 -1.15 -39.69 4.12
N SER A 45 -2.17 -39.11 3.47
CA SER A 45 -2.16 -37.73 3.02
C SER A 45 -2.25 -36.72 4.17
N GLN A 46 -2.86 -37.11 5.29
CA GLN A 46 -3.02 -36.31 6.50
C GLN A 46 -2.82 -37.14 7.79
N PRO A 47 -2.25 -36.57 8.88
CA PRO A 47 -1.98 -37.29 10.14
C PRO A 47 -3.20 -37.93 10.84
N PHE A 48 -4.42 -37.52 10.48
CA PHE A 48 -5.68 -37.99 11.09
C PHE A 48 -6.47 -38.96 10.22
N ASP A 49 -6.00 -39.29 9.01
CA ASP A 49 -6.72 -40.18 8.08
C ASP A 49 -7.01 -41.58 8.68
N TRP A 50 -6.20 -42.02 9.65
CA TRP A 50 -6.41 -43.27 10.39
C TRP A 50 -7.78 -43.34 11.09
N ILE A 51 -8.38 -42.18 11.43
CA ILE A 51 -9.71 -42.08 12.05
C ILE A 51 -10.79 -42.65 11.12
N CYS A 52 -10.61 -42.48 9.81
CA CYS A 52 -11.55 -42.89 8.78
C CYS A 52 -11.22 -44.25 8.16
N GLN A 53 -10.12 -44.89 8.56
CA GLN A 53 -9.64 -46.13 7.94
C GLN A 53 -10.50 -47.32 8.37
N ARG A 54 -11.12 -48.04 7.43
CA ARG A 54 -11.83 -49.31 7.65
C ARG A 54 -11.10 -50.45 6.93
N VAL A 55 -11.06 -51.65 7.52
CA VAL A 55 -10.23 -52.78 7.05
C VAL A 55 -10.61 -53.30 5.65
N ASP A 56 -11.81 -52.99 5.14
CA ASP A 56 -12.35 -53.62 3.92
C ASP A 56 -12.66 -52.69 2.74
N GLU A 57 -12.24 -51.42 2.74
CA GLU A 57 -12.48 -50.53 1.59
C GLU A 57 -11.20 -50.18 0.82
N VAL A 58 -10.88 -51.07 -0.15
CA VAL A 58 -10.33 -50.62 -1.42
C VAL A 58 -11.45 -49.91 -2.16
N GLN A 59 -11.70 -48.64 -1.88
CA GLN A 59 -12.55 -47.81 -2.74
C GLN A 59 -11.72 -46.70 -3.38
N SER A 60 -11.48 -46.94 -4.67
CA SER A 60 -11.17 -45.96 -5.68
C SER A 60 -12.11 -44.76 -5.60
N GLY A 61 -11.57 -43.59 -5.27
CA GLY A 61 -12.08 -42.29 -5.70
C GLY A 61 -13.06 -41.57 -4.77
N GLN A 62 -12.60 -40.41 -4.29
CA GLN A 62 -13.36 -39.14 -4.21
C GLN A 62 -14.05 -38.72 -2.89
N SER A 63 -13.67 -39.26 -1.73
CA SER A 63 -13.95 -38.59 -0.43
C SER A 63 -12.68 -38.50 0.42
N THR A 64 -12.37 -37.32 0.96
CA THR A 64 -11.27 -37.13 1.91
C THR A 64 -11.77 -37.44 3.33
N CYS A 65 -10.88 -37.82 4.25
CA CYS A 65 -11.27 -38.07 5.64
C CYS A 65 -11.90 -36.82 6.29
N ASP A 66 -11.58 -35.62 5.82
CA ASP A 66 -12.22 -34.36 6.22
C ASP A 66 -13.75 -34.36 6.02
N ASP A 67 -14.22 -34.88 4.88
CA ASP A 67 -15.65 -34.92 4.56
C ASP A 67 -16.40 -35.87 5.51
N SER A 68 -15.80 -37.02 5.82
CA SER A 68 -16.37 -38.06 6.68
C SER A 68 -16.26 -37.76 8.17
N LEU A 69 -15.34 -36.89 8.59
CA LEU A 69 -15.09 -36.57 10.00
C LEU A 69 -16.34 -36.01 10.72
N LEU A 70 -17.15 -35.22 10.00
CA LEU A 70 -18.39 -34.64 10.51
C LEU A 70 -19.45 -35.71 10.80
N GLU A 71 -19.55 -36.72 9.94
CA GLU A 71 -20.50 -37.81 10.09
C GLU A 71 -20.10 -38.76 11.24
N ILE A 72 -18.80 -39.08 11.34
CA ILE A 72 -18.25 -39.86 12.45
C ILE A 72 -18.46 -39.13 13.79
N ARG A 73 -18.27 -37.81 13.84
CA ARG A 73 -18.54 -37.01 15.04
C ARG A 73 -20.01 -37.07 15.46
N ARG A 74 -20.93 -37.16 14.50
CA ARG A 74 -22.37 -37.27 14.78
C ARG A 74 -22.74 -38.67 15.27
N ASN A 75 -22.14 -39.71 14.70
CA ASN A 75 -22.44 -41.12 14.99
C ASN A 75 -21.30 -41.81 15.75
N ILE A 76 -20.77 -41.17 16.79
CA ILE A 76 -19.54 -41.65 17.44
C ILE A 76 -19.65 -43.02 18.11
N GLN A 77 -20.87 -43.46 18.44
CA GLN A 77 -21.08 -44.79 19.02
C GLN A 77 -20.84 -45.92 18.02
N GLU A 78 -20.88 -45.63 16.72
CA GLU A 78 -20.61 -46.56 15.62
C GLU A 78 -19.19 -46.36 15.05
N TRP A 79 -18.32 -45.66 15.80
CA TRP A 79 -16.96 -45.39 15.34
C TRP A 79 -16.10 -46.66 15.44
N GLU A 80 -15.79 -47.21 14.26
CA GLU A 80 -15.05 -48.47 14.10
C GLU A 80 -13.79 -48.28 13.24
N PRO A 81 -12.78 -47.52 13.72
CA PRO A 81 -11.50 -47.43 13.03
C PRO A 81 -10.87 -48.82 12.99
N PHE A 82 -10.30 -49.17 11.84
CA PHE A 82 -9.76 -50.50 11.55
C PHE A 82 -10.77 -51.65 11.75
N GLY A 83 -12.07 -51.37 11.57
CA GLY A 83 -13.13 -52.40 11.62
C GLY A 83 -13.40 -52.94 13.02
N SER A 84 -13.04 -52.22 14.09
CA SER A 84 -13.32 -52.60 15.48
C SER A 84 -13.94 -51.45 16.27
N PRO A 85 -15.04 -51.66 17.01
CA PRO A 85 -15.67 -50.59 17.80
C PRO A 85 -14.79 -50.17 18.97
N VAL A 86 -14.60 -48.86 19.13
CA VAL A 86 -13.79 -48.28 20.20
C VAL A 86 -14.64 -48.04 21.44
N GLU A 87 -14.31 -48.70 22.54
CA GLU A 87 -14.98 -48.51 23.83
C GLU A 87 -14.27 -47.46 24.67
N GLU A 88 -12.94 -47.53 24.73
CA GLU A 88 -12.13 -46.58 25.48
C GLU A 88 -10.96 -46.05 24.65
N CYS A 89 -10.57 -44.81 24.95
CA CYS A 89 -9.42 -44.18 24.34
C CYS A 89 -8.53 -43.57 25.43
N TYR A 90 -7.25 -43.98 25.41
CA TYR A 90 -6.19 -43.45 26.26
C TYR A 90 -5.18 -42.69 25.39
N SER A 91 -5.02 -41.41 25.69
CA SER A 91 -4.17 -40.50 24.93
C SER A 91 -3.03 -39.99 25.80
N GLN A 92 -1.80 -40.16 25.31
CA GLN A 92 -0.63 -39.57 25.93
C GLN A 92 -0.61 -38.06 25.69
N ARG A 93 -0.47 -37.27 26.77
CA ARG A 93 -0.17 -35.84 26.65
C ARG A 93 1.32 -35.66 26.36
N THR A 94 1.63 -34.77 25.44
CA THR A 94 2.99 -34.36 25.11
C THR A 94 3.11 -32.86 25.26
N ASP A 95 4.30 -32.42 25.69
CA ASP A 95 4.57 -31.00 25.79
C ASP A 95 4.79 -30.41 24.40
N GLU A 96 4.16 -29.26 24.15
CA GLU A 96 4.31 -28.56 22.87
C GLU A 96 5.69 -27.91 22.80
N HIS A 97 6.56 -28.41 21.93
CA HIS A 97 7.86 -27.80 21.67
C HIS A 97 7.72 -26.66 20.66
N CYS A 98 7.28 -25.49 21.13
CA CYS A 98 7.27 -24.29 20.31
C CYS A 98 8.69 -23.69 20.24
N GLN A 99 9.36 -23.81 19.09
CA GLN A 99 10.65 -23.15 18.84
C GLN A 99 10.49 -21.99 17.88
N VAL A 100 11.11 -20.85 18.20
CA VAL A 100 11.18 -19.71 17.27
C VAL A 100 12.24 -20.03 16.22
N LEU A 101 11.81 -20.35 15.00
CA LEU A 101 12.72 -20.46 13.86
C LEU A 101 13.15 -19.08 13.40
N PHE A 102 14.32 -18.66 13.90
CA PHE A 102 14.92 -17.39 13.57
C PHE A 102 16.15 -17.62 12.67
N SER A 103 16.05 -17.23 11.40
CA SER A 103 17.22 -17.21 10.52
C SER A 103 18.13 -16.04 10.90
N ARG A 104 19.22 -16.36 11.59
CA ARG A 104 20.25 -15.39 11.99
C ARG A 104 20.81 -14.64 10.78
N THR A 105 20.97 -15.32 9.64
CA THR A 105 21.45 -14.74 8.39
C THR A 105 20.50 -13.66 7.86
N LEU A 106 19.19 -13.96 7.82
CA LEU A 106 18.20 -12.99 7.35
C LEU A 106 18.12 -11.77 8.28
N CYS A 107 18.21 -11.97 9.60
CA CYS A 107 18.21 -10.84 10.53
C CYS A 107 19.41 -9.91 10.32
N TRP A 108 20.62 -10.45 10.19
CA TRP A 108 21.81 -9.63 9.96
C TRP A 108 21.72 -8.87 8.63
N ILE A 109 21.27 -9.53 7.55
CA ILE A 109 21.08 -8.90 6.25
C ILE A 109 20.07 -7.74 6.35
N VAL A 110 18.88 -7.98 6.91
CA VAL A 110 17.83 -6.96 7.02
C VAL A 110 18.28 -5.80 7.93
N THR A 111 18.96 -6.10 9.02
CA THR A 111 19.48 -5.07 9.94
C THR A 111 20.53 -4.21 9.25
N ALA A 112 21.50 -4.81 8.55
CA ALA A 112 22.55 -4.09 7.83
C ALA A 112 21.99 -3.21 6.71
N LEU A 113 21.02 -3.72 5.93
CA LEU A 113 20.37 -2.94 4.87
C LEU A 113 19.58 -1.76 5.42
N ASN A 114 18.83 -1.95 6.51
CA ASN A 114 18.11 -0.84 7.15
C ASN A 114 19.07 0.20 7.76
N LEU A 115 20.17 -0.26 8.38
CA LEU A 115 21.20 0.64 8.91
C LEU A 115 21.85 1.45 7.80
N LEU A 116 22.26 0.80 6.69
CA LEU A 116 22.82 1.48 5.53
C LEU A 116 21.84 2.52 4.98
N LYS A 117 20.55 2.17 4.83
CA LYS A 117 19.51 3.09 4.39
C LYS A 117 19.38 4.29 5.34
N SER A 118 19.38 4.07 6.65
CA SER A 118 19.34 5.14 7.65
C SER A 118 20.57 6.05 7.56
N LEU A 119 21.77 5.48 7.43
CA LEU A 119 23.02 6.24 7.27
C LEU A 119 23.01 7.07 5.98
N LEU A 120 22.54 6.52 4.86
CA LEU A 120 22.38 7.26 3.61
C LEU A 120 21.34 8.38 3.73
N MET A 121 20.20 8.13 4.39
CA MET A 121 19.20 9.17 4.65
C MET A 121 19.75 10.30 5.52
N LEU A 122 20.55 9.97 6.54
CA LEU A 122 21.23 10.96 7.37
C LEU A 122 22.30 11.72 6.57
N PHE A 123 23.08 11.03 5.75
CA PHE A 123 24.06 11.65 4.87
C PHE A 123 23.40 12.61 3.86
N VAL A 124 22.25 12.25 3.27
CA VAL A 124 21.51 13.16 2.40
C VAL A 124 20.92 14.33 3.18
N ALA A 125 20.38 14.08 4.39
CA ALA A 125 19.77 15.12 5.22
C ALA A 125 20.78 16.14 5.78
N PHE A 126 22.02 15.71 6.06
CA PHE A 126 23.04 16.53 6.71
C PHE A 126 24.29 16.81 5.86
N GLY A 127 24.48 16.12 4.74
CA GLY A 127 25.70 16.13 3.93
C GLY A 127 25.60 16.79 2.55
N GLY A 128 24.41 17.25 2.12
CA GLY A 128 24.23 17.97 0.86
C GLY A 128 24.62 19.46 0.96
N GLY A 129 25.56 19.90 0.12
CA GLY A 129 26.17 21.23 0.11
C GLY A 129 25.28 22.41 -0.31
N VAL A 130 25.94 23.53 -0.62
CA VAL A 130 25.42 24.92 -0.75
C VAL A 130 24.29 25.13 -1.79
N GLU A 131 23.97 24.14 -2.61
CA GLU A 131 22.89 24.23 -3.59
C GLU A 131 21.53 24.12 -2.92
N LYS A 132 20.65 25.11 -3.14
CA LYS A 132 19.29 25.12 -2.60
C LYS A 132 18.42 24.21 -3.49
N PRO A 133 18.01 23.01 -3.03
CA PRO A 133 17.19 22.14 -3.85
C PRO A 133 15.81 22.76 -4.07
N ILE A 134 15.29 22.70 -5.30
CA ILE A 134 13.92 23.10 -5.63
C ILE A 134 12.99 21.98 -5.15
N LEU A 135 12.56 22.07 -3.88
CA LEU A 135 11.75 21.03 -3.22
C LEU A 135 10.25 21.32 -3.27
N THR A 136 9.88 22.57 -3.51
CA THR A 136 8.49 23.03 -3.46
C THR A 136 8.12 23.80 -4.73
N ILE A 137 6.81 23.90 -5.02
CA ILE A 137 6.32 24.77 -6.10
C ILE A 137 6.75 26.22 -5.84
N GLY A 138 6.78 26.68 -4.59
CA GLY A 138 7.21 28.04 -4.28
C GLY A 138 8.69 28.28 -4.56
N ASP A 139 9.56 27.28 -4.37
CA ASP A 139 10.97 27.37 -4.80
C ASP A 139 11.05 27.49 -6.34
N ALA A 140 10.23 26.74 -7.08
CA ALA A 140 10.19 26.80 -8.54
C ALA A 140 9.66 28.17 -9.04
N VAL A 141 8.55 28.67 -8.49
CA VAL A 141 8.00 29.98 -8.83
C VAL A 141 8.98 31.10 -8.47
N ALA A 142 9.62 31.03 -7.30
CA ALA A 142 10.65 32.01 -6.92
C ALA A 142 11.81 32.01 -7.92
N SER A 143 12.29 30.82 -8.33
CA SER A 143 13.35 30.67 -9.32
C SER A 143 12.97 31.26 -10.68
N PHE A 144 11.76 30.95 -11.19
CA PHE A 144 11.31 31.43 -12.49
C PHE A 144 10.94 32.92 -12.49
N LEU A 145 10.53 33.50 -11.36
CA LEU A 145 10.31 34.95 -11.24
C LEU A 145 11.62 35.74 -11.07
N GLU A 146 12.67 35.10 -10.55
CA GLU A 146 14.02 35.69 -10.48
C GLU A 146 14.72 35.60 -11.83
N HIS A 147 14.56 34.47 -12.53
CA HIS A 147 15.12 34.21 -13.86
C HIS A 147 14.05 33.60 -14.78
N ASN A 148 13.40 34.45 -15.58
CA ASN A 148 12.36 34.01 -16.52
C ASN A 148 12.94 33.11 -17.63
N ASP A 149 12.20 32.08 -18.03
CA ASP A 149 12.61 31.17 -19.12
C ASP A 149 12.01 31.58 -20.48
N GLU A 150 12.86 32.04 -21.40
CA GLU A 150 12.49 32.49 -22.76
C GLU A 150 11.79 31.42 -23.61
N SER A 151 12.00 30.13 -23.29
CA SER A 151 11.34 29.04 -24.02
C SER A 151 9.83 28.97 -23.73
N THR A 152 9.37 29.54 -22.61
CA THR A 152 7.99 29.49 -22.13
C THR A 152 7.20 30.78 -22.32
N THR A 153 7.79 31.80 -22.94
CA THR A 153 7.11 33.06 -23.26
C THR A 153 5.91 32.83 -24.19
N ASP A 154 4.85 33.61 -24.02
CA ASP A 154 3.61 33.56 -24.82
C ASP A 154 2.81 32.24 -24.66
N MET A 155 2.91 31.60 -23.49
CA MET A 155 2.23 30.33 -23.17
C MET A 155 1.50 30.37 -21.83
N CYS A 156 1.07 31.54 -21.34
CA CYS A 156 0.60 31.73 -19.96
C CYS A 156 -0.61 30.89 -19.53
N LEU A 157 -1.40 30.37 -20.48
CA LEU A 157 -2.55 29.49 -20.21
C LEU A 157 -2.27 27.99 -20.39
N LYS A 158 -1.06 27.60 -20.83
CA LYS A 158 -0.74 26.19 -21.02
C LYS A 158 -0.57 25.45 -19.70
N GLY A 159 -1.32 24.36 -19.57
CA GLY A 159 -1.19 23.43 -18.46
C GLY A 159 -0.21 22.30 -18.76
N ASN A 160 -0.05 21.41 -17.78
CA ASN A 160 0.79 20.22 -17.89
C ASN A 160 0.44 19.36 -19.14
N GLU A 161 -0.85 19.16 -19.41
CA GLU A 161 -1.30 18.35 -20.54
C GLU A 161 -0.88 18.91 -21.90
N ASP A 162 -0.83 20.24 -22.06
CA ASP A 162 -0.48 20.87 -23.32
C ASP A 162 1.01 20.62 -23.67
N PHE A 163 1.88 20.66 -22.66
CA PHE A 163 3.29 20.31 -22.81
C PHE A 163 3.51 18.79 -22.97
N PHE A 164 2.70 17.96 -22.31
CA PHE A 164 2.78 16.49 -22.44
C PHE A 164 2.53 16.03 -23.88
N VAL A 165 1.57 16.64 -24.58
CA VAL A 165 1.27 16.37 -26.00
C VAL A 165 2.31 17.00 -26.94
N HIS A 166 3.45 17.50 -26.41
CA HIS A 166 4.53 18.15 -27.15
C HIS A 166 4.09 19.41 -27.92
N ASN A 167 3.03 20.08 -27.47
CA ASN A 167 2.60 21.33 -28.07
C ASN A 167 3.44 22.51 -27.54
N TRP A 168 4.65 22.68 -28.08
CA TRP A 168 5.58 23.76 -27.72
C TRP A 168 5.40 25.03 -28.58
N PHE A 169 4.39 25.09 -29.44
CA PHE A 169 4.14 26.25 -30.30
C PHE A 169 3.68 27.47 -29.47
N LYS A 170 4.31 28.62 -29.67
CA LYS A 170 3.96 29.89 -29.01
C LYS A 170 2.71 30.49 -29.65
N GLU A 171 1.55 29.97 -29.27
CA GLU A 171 0.26 30.41 -29.78
C GLU A 171 -0.66 30.78 -28.62
N PRO A 172 -1.43 31.88 -28.74
CA PRO A 172 -2.39 32.27 -27.72
C PRO A 172 -3.47 31.20 -27.60
N ILE A 173 -3.95 30.98 -26.37
CA ILE A 173 -5.03 30.03 -26.07
C ILE A 173 -6.24 30.80 -25.55
N GLN A 174 -7.43 30.34 -25.90
CA GLN A 174 -8.67 30.88 -25.37
C GLN A 174 -8.92 30.39 -23.94
N PHE A 175 -9.18 31.31 -23.01
CA PHE A 175 -9.48 30.93 -21.63
C PHE A 175 -10.86 30.28 -21.50
N ASP A 176 -10.92 29.10 -20.90
CA ASP A 176 -12.15 28.36 -20.59
C ASP A 176 -12.26 28.10 -19.08
N LEU A 177 -13.42 28.45 -18.50
CA LEU A 177 -13.74 28.27 -17.09
C LEU A 177 -14.15 26.84 -16.77
N ASN A 178 -14.44 26.01 -17.78
CA ASN A 178 -14.76 24.61 -17.57
C ASN A 178 -13.49 23.83 -17.21
N PRO A 179 -13.38 23.30 -15.97
CA PRO A 179 -12.20 22.53 -15.59
C PRO A 179 -12.13 21.26 -16.44
N ARG A 180 -11.07 21.14 -17.27
CA ARG A 180 -10.76 19.91 -18.01
C ARG A 180 -10.52 18.79 -17.00
N ARG A 181 -11.52 17.94 -16.82
CA ARG A 181 -11.44 16.74 -16.00
C ARG A 181 -10.80 15.62 -16.83
N LYS A 182 -9.52 15.36 -16.61
CA LYS A 182 -8.90 14.11 -17.06
C LYS A 182 -8.08 13.51 -15.92
N SER A 183 -8.50 12.31 -15.53
CA SER A 183 -7.97 11.54 -14.42
C SER A 183 -6.60 10.99 -14.82
N ALA A 184 -5.52 11.59 -14.33
CA ALA A 184 -4.19 11.00 -14.46
C ALA A 184 -3.97 9.97 -13.34
N ALA A 185 -4.19 8.69 -13.64
CA ALA A 185 -3.54 7.57 -12.95
C ALA A 185 -3.67 6.28 -13.78
N ILE A 186 -2.57 5.84 -14.38
CA ILE A 186 -2.39 4.47 -14.91
C ILE A 186 -1.24 3.84 -14.14
N THR A 187 -1.46 2.71 -13.49
CA THR A 187 -0.73 1.42 -13.68
C THR A 187 -1.18 0.40 -12.62
N SER A 188 -1.72 -0.71 -13.08
CA SER A 188 -1.96 -1.94 -12.32
C SER A 188 -0.72 -2.83 -12.47
N ASP A 189 -0.28 -3.56 -11.43
CA ASP A 189 0.00 -5.01 -11.52
C ASP A 189 0.50 -5.69 -10.21
N THR A 190 -0.04 -6.90 -9.98
CA THR A 190 0.41 -8.10 -9.20
C THR A 190 0.42 -8.10 -7.64
N PRO A 191 0.02 -9.20 -6.94
CA PRO A 191 -0.54 -9.14 -5.57
C PRO A 191 0.36 -8.95 -4.33
N GLN A 192 1.69 -8.85 -4.44
CA GLN A 192 2.55 -8.38 -3.33
C GLN A 192 3.12 -6.98 -3.59
N VAL A 193 2.95 -6.52 -4.83
CA VAL A 193 3.16 -5.16 -5.27
C VAL A 193 1.99 -4.29 -4.83
N ILE A 194 0.78 -4.84 -4.65
CA ILE A 194 -0.44 -4.09 -4.29
C ILE A 194 -0.26 -3.21 -3.04
N VAL A 195 0.36 -3.68 -1.95
CA VAL A 195 0.51 -2.83 -0.74
C VAL A 195 1.48 -1.68 -0.98
N SER A 196 2.63 -1.98 -1.60
CA SER A 196 3.62 -0.96 -1.96
C SER A 196 3.08 0.01 -3.02
N LEU A 197 2.36 -0.48 -4.03
CA LEU A 197 1.68 0.31 -5.05
C LEU A 197 0.57 1.15 -4.45
N LEU A 198 -0.22 0.63 -3.51
CA LEU A 198 -1.24 1.41 -2.80
C LEU A 198 -0.58 2.52 -1.99
N TYR A 199 0.54 2.23 -1.32
CA TYR A 199 1.31 3.25 -0.61
C TYR A 199 1.88 4.31 -1.56
N PHE A 200 2.51 3.92 -2.67
CA PHE A 200 3.04 4.86 -3.66
C PHE A 200 1.95 5.66 -4.35
N ALA A 201 0.84 5.03 -4.75
CA ALA A 201 -0.31 5.68 -5.36
C ALA A 201 -0.95 6.68 -4.39
N TYR A 202 -1.07 6.33 -3.10
CA TYR A 202 -1.56 7.24 -2.08
C TYR A 202 -0.63 8.44 -1.91
N ASN A 203 0.68 8.21 -1.74
CA ASN A 203 1.65 9.30 -1.61
C ASN A 203 1.64 10.20 -2.85
N SER A 204 1.66 9.62 -4.05
CA SER A 204 1.62 10.36 -5.32
C SER A 204 0.35 11.20 -5.46
N GLN A 205 -0.83 10.60 -5.22
CA GLN A 205 -2.11 11.30 -5.33
C GLN A 205 -2.24 12.42 -4.31
N HIS A 206 -1.93 12.17 -3.04
CA HIS A 206 -2.06 13.20 -2.00
C HIS A 206 -0.99 14.30 -2.11
N THR A 207 0.20 13.98 -2.61
CA THR A 207 1.22 14.98 -2.95
C THR A 207 0.69 15.87 -4.07
N THR A 208 0.16 15.27 -5.14
CA THR A 208 -0.43 16.00 -6.27
C THR A 208 -1.61 16.87 -5.85
N ILE A 209 -2.55 16.35 -5.04
CA ILE A 209 -3.66 17.14 -4.50
C ILE A 209 -3.14 18.30 -3.65
N SER A 210 -2.11 18.08 -2.82
CA SER A 210 -1.54 19.14 -1.98
C SER A 210 -0.87 20.23 -2.84
N LEU A 211 -0.10 19.83 -3.86
CA LEU A 211 0.53 20.72 -4.82
C LEU A 211 -0.51 21.55 -5.60
N LEU A 212 -1.53 20.89 -6.17
CA LEU A 212 -2.59 21.53 -6.93
C LEU A 212 -3.45 22.46 -6.07
N THR A 213 -3.76 22.07 -4.83
CA THR A 213 -4.53 22.94 -3.91
C THR A 213 -3.71 24.11 -3.39
N GLU A 214 -2.38 24.03 -3.40
CA GLU A 214 -1.52 25.17 -3.12
C GLU A 214 -1.45 26.11 -4.32
N TRP A 215 -1.29 25.57 -5.52
CA TRP A 215 -1.30 26.31 -6.77
C TRP A 215 -2.63 27.05 -7.02
N ASP A 216 -3.77 26.37 -6.87
CA ASP A 216 -5.12 26.91 -7.03
C ASP A 216 -5.41 28.13 -6.13
N ARG A 217 -4.73 28.24 -4.99
CA ARG A 217 -4.89 29.37 -4.07
C ARG A 217 -4.32 30.67 -4.59
N PHE A 218 -3.44 30.64 -5.59
CA PHE A 218 -2.92 31.87 -6.22
C PHE A 218 -3.91 32.45 -7.24
N GLY A 219 -4.84 31.64 -7.78
CA GLY A 219 -5.97 32.13 -8.58
C GLY A 219 -7.09 32.77 -7.74
N ASP A 220 -6.84 33.07 -6.46
CA ASP A 220 -7.76 33.77 -5.57
C ASP A 220 -7.50 35.28 -5.63
N ASN A 221 -8.26 35.99 -6.46
CA ASN A 221 -8.10 37.42 -6.68
C ASN A 221 -8.47 38.27 -5.46
N SER A 222 -9.08 37.67 -4.42
CA SER A 222 -9.41 38.39 -3.18
C SER A 222 -8.24 38.54 -2.21
N ARG A 223 -7.21 37.69 -2.32
CA ARG A 223 -6.11 37.65 -1.35
C ARG A 223 -4.78 37.21 -1.95
N ALA A 224 -3.78 38.10 -1.92
CA ALA A 224 -2.39 37.78 -2.23
C ALA A 224 -1.77 36.83 -1.18
N ARG A 225 -0.90 35.92 -1.64
CA ARG A 225 -0.27 34.88 -0.81
C ARG A 225 1.23 34.82 -1.08
N GLY A 226 2.02 34.63 -0.03
CA GLY A 226 3.46 34.42 -0.16
C GLY A 226 3.79 32.98 -0.58
N LEU A 227 4.90 32.83 -1.30
CA LEU A 227 5.44 31.54 -1.73
C LEU A 227 5.91 30.72 -0.53
N ARG A 228 5.65 29.40 -0.55
CA ARG A 228 6.27 28.48 0.41
C ARG A 228 7.58 27.98 -0.15
N VAL A 229 8.67 28.23 0.57
CA VAL A 229 10.03 27.89 0.15
C VAL A 229 10.67 26.92 1.14
N SER A 230 11.61 26.12 0.63
CA SER A 230 12.43 25.22 1.45
C SER A 230 13.62 25.93 2.10
N SER A 231 14.09 27.02 1.48
CA SER A 231 15.16 27.85 2.00
C SER A 231 14.68 28.87 3.05
N ALA A 232 15.61 29.58 3.69
CA ALA A 232 15.27 30.62 4.66
C ALA A 232 14.36 31.68 4.03
N PRO A 233 13.14 31.91 4.57
CA PRO A 233 12.15 32.76 3.92
C PRO A 233 12.60 34.22 3.90
N ARG A 234 12.31 34.92 2.80
CA ARG A 234 12.53 36.36 2.63
C ARG A 234 11.21 37.09 2.35
N GLY A 235 11.06 38.28 2.93
CA GLY A 235 9.86 39.11 2.74
C GLY A 235 8.57 38.41 3.18
N ALA A 236 7.63 38.24 2.26
CA ALA A 236 6.33 37.59 2.48
C ALA A 236 6.36 36.05 2.32
N GLN A 237 7.50 35.47 1.92
CA GLN A 237 7.67 34.02 1.81
C GLN A 237 7.44 33.32 3.14
N ARG A 238 7.07 32.04 3.07
CA ARG A 238 6.83 31.20 4.25
C ARG A 238 7.68 29.94 4.14
N GLN A 239 8.13 29.45 5.28
CA GLN A 239 8.84 28.17 5.30
C GLN A 239 7.84 27.02 5.05
N THR A 240 8.26 26.04 4.25
CA THR A 240 7.52 24.79 4.08
C THR A 240 7.70 23.85 5.28
N TYR A 241 6.88 22.81 5.37
CA TYR A 241 7.07 21.75 6.36
C TYR A 241 8.26 20.87 5.97
N PHE A 242 8.99 20.34 6.96
CA PHE A 242 10.12 19.41 6.72
C PHE A 242 9.70 18.14 5.96
N LEU A 243 8.40 17.79 5.97
CA LEU A 243 7.82 16.73 5.15
C LEU A 243 7.00 17.32 4.00
N GLN A 244 7.16 16.72 2.81
CA GLN A 244 6.51 17.09 1.55
C GLN A 244 4.96 17.05 1.58
N LEU A 245 4.36 16.34 2.55
CA LEU A 245 2.91 16.22 2.74
C LEU A 245 2.45 16.82 4.08
N PRO A 246 1.29 17.51 4.12
CA PRO A 246 0.70 17.95 5.38
C PRO A 246 0.43 16.78 6.33
N TYR A 247 0.73 16.95 7.62
CA TYR A 247 0.56 15.93 8.67
C TYR A 247 -0.83 15.29 8.71
N ARG A 248 -1.86 16.01 8.29
CA ARG A 248 -3.25 15.51 8.22
C ARG A 248 -3.44 14.35 7.24
N TYR A 249 -2.58 14.22 6.23
CA TYR A 249 -2.61 13.13 5.26
C TYR A 249 -1.53 12.09 5.53
N SER A 250 -0.35 12.50 6.00
CA SER A 250 0.77 11.58 6.26
C SER A 250 0.59 10.75 7.54
N ILE A 251 0.03 11.31 8.62
CA ILE A 251 -0.19 10.56 9.86
C ILE A 251 -1.18 9.40 9.64
N PRO A 252 -2.38 9.61 9.07
CA PRO A 252 -3.28 8.49 8.77
C PRO A 252 -2.63 7.44 7.87
N LEU A 253 -1.87 7.86 6.85
CA LEU A 253 -1.18 6.95 5.94
C LEU A 253 -0.16 6.06 6.66
N ILE A 254 0.65 6.64 7.56
CA ILE A 254 1.64 5.89 8.34
C ILE A 254 0.92 4.91 9.28
N CYS A 255 -0.15 5.34 9.95
CA CYS A 255 -0.93 4.49 10.83
C CYS A 255 -1.59 3.32 10.07
N PHE A 256 -2.24 3.58 8.94
CA PHE A 256 -2.89 2.54 8.13
C PHE A 256 -1.87 1.59 7.50
N SER A 257 -0.78 2.10 6.95
CA SER A 257 0.30 1.29 6.38
C SER A 257 0.94 0.39 7.46
N GLY A 258 1.27 0.94 8.62
CA GLY A 258 1.80 0.18 9.75
C GLY A 258 0.83 -0.90 10.25
N SER A 259 -0.46 -0.56 10.34
CA SER A 259 -1.50 -1.52 10.74
C SER A 259 -1.66 -2.64 9.71
N LEU A 260 -1.62 -2.31 8.42
CA LEU A 260 -1.73 -3.29 7.33
C LEU A 260 -0.52 -4.23 7.32
N HIS A 261 0.70 -3.69 7.47
CA HIS A 261 1.91 -4.50 7.62
C HIS A 261 1.85 -5.44 8.83
N TRP A 262 1.36 -4.95 9.97
CA TRP A 262 1.19 -5.76 11.16
C TRP A 262 0.14 -6.86 10.95
N LEU A 263 -1.02 -6.55 10.36
CA LEU A 263 -2.06 -7.51 10.04
C LEU A 263 -1.58 -8.58 9.05
N ILE A 264 -0.78 -8.20 8.05
CA ILE A 264 -0.19 -9.18 7.11
C ILE A 264 0.67 -10.19 7.87
N SER A 265 1.51 -9.73 8.80
CA SER A 265 2.34 -10.61 9.63
C SER A 265 1.54 -11.57 10.51
N GLN A 266 0.29 -11.24 10.84
CA GLN A 266 -0.62 -12.12 11.58
C GLN A 266 -1.47 -13.01 10.66
N SER A 267 -1.59 -12.63 9.38
CA SER A 267 -2.38 -13.37 8.39
C SER A 267 -1.61 -14.52 7.75
N LEU A 268 -0.30 -14.37 7.56
CA LEU A 268 0.60 -15.36 6.96
C LEU A 268 1.73 -15.64 7.94
N PHE A 269 1.84 -16.87 8.40
CA PHE A 269 2.88 -17.30 9.32
C PHE A 269 3.56 -18.56 8.81
N LEU A 270 4.85 -18.69 9.09
CA LEU A 270 5.61 -19.88 8.70
C LEU A 270 5.49 -20.92 9.81
N VAL A 271 5.15 -22.16 9.44
CA VAL A 271 5.07 -23.30 10.35
C VAL A 271 6.16 -24.29 9.96
N ASN A 272 7.01 -24.67 10.90
CA ASN A 272 7.96 -25.76 10.69
C ASN A 272 7.49 -26.97 11.51
N LEU A 273 7.46 -28.12 10.87
CA LEU A 273 6.99 -29.38 11.43
C LEU A 273 8.16 -30.35 11.44
N GLU A 274 8.54 -30.84 12.62
CA GLU A 274 9.48 -31.93 12.75
C GLU A 274 8.69 -33.24 12.87
N ILE A 275 8.83 -34.10 11.87
CA ILE A 275 8.17 -35.40 11.80
C ILE A 275 9.14 -36.44 12.34
N TYR A 276 8.81 -36.98 13.51
CA TYR A 276 9.57 -38.06 14.14
C TYR A 276 9.10 -39.41 13.61
N THR A 277 10.01 -40.16 12.96
CA THR A 277 9.71 -41.52 12.48
C THR A 277 10.26 -42.56 13.48
N PRO A 278 9.40 -43.29 14.23
CA PRO A 278 9.84 -44.18 15.30
C PRO A 278 10.63 -45.39 14.83
N SER A 279 10.51 -45.81 13.56
CA SER A 279 11.13 -47.06 13.08
C SER A 279 12.65 -46.94 12.93
N ASN A 280 13.14 -45.75 12.54
CA ASN A 280 14.55 -45.54 12.19
C ASN A 280 15.21 -44.42 13.02
N GLY A 281 14.44 -43.71 13.86
CA GLY A 281 14.92 -42.56 14.64
C GLY A 281 15.22 -41.31 13.79
N ASN A 282 14.86 -41.32 12.50
CA ASN A 282 15.04 -40.18 11.61
C ASN A 282 14.00 -39.08 11.91
N VAL A 283 14.48 -37.83 11.92
CA VAL A 283 13.66 -36.62 11.99
C VAL A 283 13.69 -35.94 10.63
N SER A 284 12.54 -35.80 9.99
CA SER A 284 12.38 -34.99 8.77
C SER A 284 11.70 -33.67 9.12
N SER A 285 12.21 -32.56 8.60
CA SER A 285 11.61 -31.25 8.81
C SER A 285 10.87 -30.79 7.55
N LEU A 286 9.63 -30.33 7.73
CA LEU A 286 8.79 -29.76 6.69
C LEU A 286 8.47 -28.32 7.05
N THR A 287 8.76 -27.39 6.15
CA THR A 287 8.35 -25.99 6.32
C THR A 287 7.12 -25.73 5.46
N ALA A 288 6.04 -25.29 6.09
CA ALA A 288 4.78 -24.95 5.45
C ALA A 288 4.39 -23.50 5.77
N CYS A 289 3.49 -22.93 4.98
CA CYS A 289 2.85 -21.64 5.29
C CYS A 289 1.49 -21.88 5.95
N GLY A 290 1.33 -21.36 7.17
CA GLY A 290 0.05 -21.22 7.84
C GLY A 290 -0.62 -19.91 7.45
N TRP A 291 -1.95 -19.91 7.43
CA TRP A 291 -2.75 -18.72 7.15
C TRP A 291 -3.92 -18.59 8.13
N SER A 292 -4.26 -17.34 8.48
CA SER A 292 -5.38 -17.02 9.37
C SER A 292 -6.53 -16.43 8.54
N PRO A 293 -7.68 -17.12 8.42
CA PRO A 293 -8.83 -16.61 7.67
C PRO A 293 -9.30 -15.24 8.20
N LEU A 294 -9.31 -15.07 9.52
CA LEU A 294 -9.68 -13.79 10.17
C LEU A 294 -8.66 -12.69 9.83
N GLY A 295 -7.36 -13.01 9.85
CA GLY A 295 -6.31 -12.08 9.47
C GLY A 295 -6.44 -11.61 8.01
N ILE A 296 -6.71 -12.54 7.08
CA ILE A 296 -6.94 -12.23 5.67
C ILE A 296 -8.17 -11.33 5.50
N LEU A 297 -9.28 -11.63 6.17
CA LEU A 297 -10.49 -10.79 6.13
C LEU A 297 -10.22 -9.36 6.61
N CYS A 298 -9.47 -9.19 7.70
CA CYS A 298 -9.08 -7.87 8.19
C CYS A 298 -8.20 -7.11 7.18
N VAL A 299 -7.23 -7.77 6.55
CA VAL A 299 -6.38 -7.16 5.52
C VAL A 299 -7.22 -6.69 4.33
N LEU A 300 -8.16 -7.51 3.85
CA LEU A 300 -9.06 -7.15 2.76
C LEU A 300 -9.95 -5.96 3.12
N ALA A 301 -10.52 -5.94 4.32
CA ALA A 301 -11.37 -4.84 4.77
C ALA A 301 -10.61 -3.50 4.82
N VAL A 302 -9.40 -3.50 5.40
CA VAL A 302 -8.55 -2.30 5.46
C VAL A 302 -8.12 -1.86 4.05
N GLY A 303 -7.77 -2.81 3.18
CA GLY A 303 -7.41 -2.52 1.79
C GLY A 303 -8.55 -1.85 1.00
N ILE A 304 -9.79 -2.34 1.15
CA ILE A 304 -10.98 -1.75 0.52
C ILE A 304 -11.22 -0.33 1.03
N LEU A 305 -11.09 -0.09 2.33
CA LEU A 305 -11.25 1.25 2.92
C LEU A 305 -10.21 2.24 2.38
N MET A 306 -8.95 1.81 2.24
CA MET A 306 -7.89 2.64 1.66
C MET A 306 -8.18 2.99 0.20
N ILE A 307 -8.62 2.03 -0.61
CA ILE A 307 -9.01 2.27 -2.01
C ILE A 307 -10.22 3.21 -2.09
N GLY A 308 -11.22 3.01 -1.24
CA GLY A 308 -12.39 3.89 -1.17
C GLY A 308 -11.99 5.34 -0.85
N PHE A 309 -11.09 5.55 0.10
CA PHE A 309 -10.57 6.86 0.44
C PHE A 309 -9.78 7.50 -0.71
N LEU A 310 -8.98 6.73 -1.45
CA LEU A 310 -8.28 7.20 -2.65
C LEU A 310 -9.27 7.70 -3.70
N VAL A 311 -10.31 6.91 -4.00
CA VAL A 311 -11.33 7.27 -4.99
C VAL A 311 -12.12 8.51 -4.57
N ILE A 312 -12.47 8.64 -3.28
CA ILE A 312 -13.20 9.81 -2.76
C ILE A 312 -12.31 11.06 -2.81
N SER A 313 -11.05 10.95 -2.40
CA SER A 313 -10.12 12.09 -2.40
C SER A 313 -9.75 12.54 -3.82
N ALA A 314 -9.64 11.62 -4.77
CA ALA A 314 -9.44 11.92 -6.19
C ALA A 314 -10.58 12.73 -6.82
N ARG A 315 -11.80 12.59 -6.29
CA ARG A 315 -12.98 13.33 -6.78
C ARG A 315 -13.11 14.75 -6.22
N ARG A 316 -12.22 15.18 -5.33
CA ARG A 316 -12.24 16.54 -4.78
C ARG A 316 -11.92 17.56 -5.87
N ARG A 317 -12.79 18.56 -6.01
CA ARG A 317 -12.59 19.66 -6.96
C ARG A 317 -11.69 20.74 -6.34
N LEU A 318 -10.92 21.40 -7.20
CA LEU A 318 -10.24 22.65 -6.85
C LEU A 318 -11.28 23.75 -6.59
N ARG A 319 -10.94 24.72 -5.74
CA ARG A 319 -11.90 25.67 -5.18
C ARG A 319 -12.08 26.89 -6.08
N PHE A 320 -11.01 27.39 -6.68
CA PHE A 320 -11.01 28.66 -7.42
C PHE A 320 -11.03 28.43 -8.93
N GLY A 321 -10.18 27.55 -9.46
CA GLY A 321 -10.19 27.13 -10.87
C GLY A 321 -9.79 28.23 -11.87
N GLY A 322 -9.29 29.37 -11.41
CA GLY A 322 -8.88 30.48 -12.29
C GLY A 322 -7.51 30.28 -12.94
N ILE A 323 -6.60 29.54 -12.30
CA ILE A 323 -5.23 29.31 -12.76
C ILE A 323 -5.08 27.96 -13.50
N PRO A 324 -4.31 27.88 -14.60
CA PRO A 324 -4.05 26.63 -15.31
C PRO A 324 -3.44 25.54 -14.43
N VAL A 325 -3.77 24.27 -14.70
CA VAL A 325 -3.27 23.13 -13.91
C VAL A 325 -1.84 22.76 -14.36
N THR A 326 -0.84 23.09 -13.54
CA THR A 326 0.58 22.87 -13.85
C THR A 326 1.16 21.59 -13.25
N GLY A 327 0.63 21.13 -12.11
CA GLY A 327 1.12 19.94 -11.42
C GLY A 327 2.59 20.09 -11.02
N SER A 328 3.45 19.16 -11.47
CA SER A 328 4.92 19.22 -11.30
C SER A 328 5.67 19.54 -12.60
N CYS A 329 4.98 20.04 -13.64
CA CYS A 329 5.61 20.38 -14.91
C CYS A 329 6.31 21.74 -14.81
N SER A 330 7.64 21.74 -14.89
CA SER A 330 8.44 22.97 -14.83
C SER A 330 8.08 23.96 -15.94
N ALA A 331 7.84 23.49 -17.17
CA ALA A 331 7.45 24.34 -18.30
C ALA A 331 6.11 25.04 -18.05
N ALA A 332 5.12 24.34 -17.48
CA ALA A 332 3.83 24.93 -17.14
C ALA A 332 3.92 25.93 -15.99
N ILE A 333 4.77 25.67 -14.99
CA ILE A 333 5.03 26.64 -13.90
C ILE A 333 5.71 27.88 -14.46
N SER A 334 6.72 27.71 -15.30
CA SER A 334 7.47 28.81 -15.90
C SER A 334 6.63 29.67 -16.83
N ALA A 335 5.72 29.07 -17.61
CA ALA A 335 4.80 29.79 -18.47
C ALA A 335 3.90 30.77 -17.70
N ALA A 336 3.58 30.48 -16.44
CA ALA A 336 2.84 31.38 -15.55
C ALA A 336 3.71 32.47 -14.89
N CYS A 337 5.03 32.43 -15.05
CA CYS A 337 6.01 33.29 -14.39
C CYS A 337 6.68 34.27 -15.39
N HIS A 338 5.89 34.97 -16.20
CA HIS A 338 6.36 36.04 -17.09
C HIS A 338 5.81 37.39 -16.63
N PRO A 339 6.28 37.96 -15.53
CA PRO A 339 5.70 39.17 -14.94
C PRO A 339 6.03 40.43 -15.74
N ASN A 340 5.26 41.50 -15.52
CA ASN A 340 5.55 42.79 -16.15
C ASN A 340 6.89 43.37 -15.63
N LYS A 341 7.68 43.99 -16.52
CA LYS A 341 9.06 44.46 -16.24
C LYS A 341 9.16 45.50 -15.12
N ASN A 342 8.04 46.14 -14.78
CA ASN A 342 7.97 47.19 -13.76
C ASN A 342 7.89 46.64 -12.32
N GLU A 343 7.65 45.34 -12.15
CA GLU A 343 7.56 44.70 -10.82
C GLU A 343 8.90 44.04 -10.43
N GLY A 344 9.71 44.74 -9.64
CA GLY A 344 10.95 44.18 -9.09
C GLY A 344 10.73 43.24 -7.89
N ALA A 345 11.61 42.24 -7.75
CA ALA A 345 11.71 41.35 -6.59
C ALA A 345 10.41 40.64 -6.18
N MET A 346 9.62 40.19 -7.15
CA MET A 346 8.33 39.51 -6.88
C MET A 346 8.48 38.20 -6.12
N TRP A 347 9.61 37.51 -6.27
CA TRP A 347 9.87 36.26 -5.55
C TRP A 347 9.81 36.42 -4.03
N GLU A 348 9.98 37.63 -3.46
CA GLU A 348 9.86 37.91 -2.03
C GLU A 348 8.50 38.50 -1.61
N LYS A 349 7.60 38.79 -2.56
CA LYS A 349 6.31 39.46 -2.31
C LYS A 349 5.16 38.46 -2.20
N ALA A 350 4.02 38.95 -1.71
CA ALA A 350 2.78 38.20 -1.80
C ALA A 350 2.21 38.34 -3.21
N LEU A 351 1.80 37.23 -3.81
CA LEU A 351 1.44 37.16 -5.22
C LEU A 351 0.00 36.67 -5.41
N GLN A 352 -0.57 37.06 -6.54
CA GLN A 352 -1.79 36.53 -7.14
C GLN A 352 -1.49 36.20 -8.60
N TRP A 353 -2.26 35.29 -9.18
CA TRP A 353 -2.16 34.97 -10.60
C TRP A 353 -3.44 35.42 -11.30
N GLY A 354 -3.31 36.06 -12.45
CA GLY A 354 -4.44 36.54 -13.24
C GLY A 354 -3.98 37.32 -14.47
N ALA A 355 -4.91 38.00 -15.12
CA ALA A 355 -4.63 38.88 -16.25
C ALA A 355 -3.89 40.14 -15.76
N VAL A 356 -2.67 40.36 -16.26
CA VAL A 356 -1.81 41.50 -15.91
C VAL A 356 -1.85 42.58 -17.00
N GLU A 357 -2.00 42.18 -18.26
CA GLU A 357 -2.29 43.10 -19.37
C GLU A 357 -3.57 42.66 -20.07
N LEU A 358 -4.61 43.48 -19.96
CA LEU A 358 -5.84 43.34 -20.74
C LEU A 358 -5.57 43.86 -22.15
N SER A 359 -5.99 43.12 -23.19
CA SER A 359 -5.79 43.44 -24.61
C SER A 359 -5.91 44.93 -24.90
N PRO A 360 -4.79 45.65 -25.11
CA PRO A 360 -4.81 47.10 -25.25
C PRO A 360 -5.35 47.55 -26.62
N LEU A 361 -5.51 46.63 -27.57
CA LEU A 361 -5.97 46.84 -28.94
C LEU A 361 -6.93 45.70 -29.35
N GLU A 362 -7.93 46.01 -30.20
CA GLU A 362 -8.80 45.00 -30.82
C GLU A 362 -7.95 43.94 -31.56
N GLY A 363 -7.88 42.73 -31.00
CA GLY A 363 -7.21 41.58 -31.62
C GLY A 363 -5.83 41.19 -31.06
N ALA A 364 -5.24 41.96 -30.13
CA ALA A 364 -4.02 41.53 -29.43
C ALA A 364 -4.37 40.56 -28.29
N PRO A 365 -3.64 39.45 -28.08
CA PRO A 365 -3.86 38.57 -26.93
C PRO A 365 -3.51 39.30 -25.63
N GLY A 366 -4.30 39.08 -24.58
CA GLY A 366 -3.97 39.53 -23.23
C GLY A 366 -2.82 38.71 -22.63
N HIS A 367 -2.29 39.13 -21.50
CA HIS A 367 -1.20 38.42 -20.82
C HIS A 367 -1.59 38.03 -19.39
N CYS A 368 -1.40 36.77 -19.02
CA CYS A 368 -1.60 36.28 -17.65
C CYS A 368 -0.27 35.96 -16.98
N SER A 369 -0.11 36.35 -15.72
CA SER A 369 1.12 36.09 -14.97
C SER A 369 0.91 36.24 -13.47
N PHE A 370 1.91 35.84 -12.68
CA PHE A 370 2.00 36.23 -11.29
C PHE A 370 2.28 37.73 -11.17
N SER A 371 1.54 38.41 -10.28
CA SER A 371 1.77 39.81 -9.93
C SER A 371 1.64 40.01 -8.42
N SER A 372 2.34 41.01 -7.91
CA SER A 372 2.22 41.50 -6.53
C SER A 372 1.08 42.50 -6.34
N HIS A 373 0.50 42.98 -7.43
CA HIS A 373 -0.67 43.86 -7.43
C HIS A 373 -1.97 43.07 -7.58
N ALA A 374 -3.10 43.75 -7.41
CA ALA A 374 -4.41 43.15 -7.64
C ALA A 374 -4.56 42.84 -9.13
N VAL A 375 -4.89 41.58 -9.44
CA VAL A 375 -5.10 41.07 -10.80
C VAL A 375 -6.57 40.73 -11.02
N GLU A 376 -7.02 40.79 -12.27
CA GLU A 376 -8.34 40.33 -12.68
C GLU A 376 -8.32 38.87 -13.13
N LEU A 377 -9.46 38.19 -13.03
CA LEU A 377 -9.57 36.82 -13.54
C LEU A 377 -9.57 36.88 -15.07
N PRO A 378 -8.90 35.95 -15.75
CA PRO A 378 -8.99 35.86 -17.20
C PRO A 378 -10.46 35.66 -17.63
N VAL A 379 -10.84 36.35 -18.70
CA VAL A 379 -12.22 36.42 -19.18
C VAL A 379 -12.48 35.24 -20.10
N HIS A 380 -13.61 34.58 -19.89
CA HIS A 380 -14.03 33.46 -20.72
C HIS A 380 -14.10 33.87 -22.20
N GLY A 381 -13.48 33.08 -23.06
CA GLY A 381 -13.50 33.31 -24.49
C GLY A 381 -12.47 34.32 -25.01
N GLN A 382 -11.69 34.96 -24.15
CA GLN A 382 -10.58 35.84 -24.55
C GLN A 382 -9.29 35.06 -24.81
N TRP A 383 -8.44 35.58 -25.68
CA TRP A 383 -7.15 34.99 -26.04
C TRP A 383 -6.04 35.54 -25.17
N TYR A 384 -5.19 34.65 -24.64
CA TYR A 384 -4.04 35.05 -23.84
C TYR A 384 -2.76 34.36 -24.33
N ALA A 385 -1.66 35.11 -24.34
CA ALA A 385 -0.32 34.68 -24.69
C ALA A 385 0.60 34.93 -23.49
#